data_AF-A0A6P8EDH7-F1
#
_entry.id   AF-A0A6P8EDH7-F1
#
_cell.length_a   1.000
_cell.length_b   1.000
_cell.length_c   1.000
_cell.angle_alpha   90.00
_cell.angle_beta   90.00
_cell.angle_gamma   90.00
#
_symmetry.space_group_name_H-M   'P 1'
#
loop_
_entity.id
_entity.type
_entity.pdbx_description
1 polymer ?
#
loop_
_entity_poly.entity_id
_entity_poly.type
_entity_poly.pdbx_seq_one_letter_code
_entity_poly.pdbx_strand_id
1 'polypeptide(L)'
;MNFTDSAEGKGKGKGPLRYVCGGSVTDHTMDNKLSYGDKWRQMAYDEKKAAVDEEMKRMNRLPANSSYAAHRLRVLNKVLQLMSIQRTVSQEEELELLFASLSL
;
A
#
# COMPACT_ATOMS: atom_id res chain seq x y z
N MET A 1 15.20 62.91 19.48
CA MET A 1 13.91 62.20 19.70
C MET A 1 14.17 60.74 19.30
N ASN A 2 14.64 59.87 20.19
CA ASN A 2 13.89 59.10 21.23
C ASN A 2 12.91 58.10 20.56
N PHE A 3 12.76 56.81 20.89
CA PHE A 3 13.33 55.78 21.78
C PHE A 3 12.46 54.49 21.55
N THR A 4 13.00 53.28 21.82
CA THR A 4 12.31 52.01 22.22
C THR A 4 11.34 51.32 21.23
N ASP A 5 11.07 50.00 21.18
CA ASP A 5 11.48 48.78 21.91
C ASP A 5 11.17 47.52 21.03
N SER A 6 11.69 46.39 21.50
CA SER A 6 11.53 44.98 21.14
C SER A 6 10.10 44.45 20.91
N ALA A 7 9.99 43.40 20.09
CA ALA A 7 9.07 42.29 20.33
C ALA A 7 9.61 40.96 19.74
N GLU A 8 9.53 39.91 20.55
CA GLU A 8 9.96 38.53 20.31
C GLU A 8 9.13 37.79 19.24
N GLY A 9 9.67 36.67 18.74
CA GLY A 9 8.88 35.67 18.01
C GLY A 9 9.67 34.43 17.63
N LYS A 10 9.81 33.47 18.56
CA LYS A 10 10.35 32.12 18.30
C LYS A 10 9.45 31.33 17.35
N GLY A 11 10.04 30.54 16.45
CA GLY A 11 9.30 29.53 15.68
C GLY A 11 10.22 28.55 14.96
N LYS A 12 10.67 27.51 15.66
CA LYS A 12 11.32 26.35 15.03
C LYS A 12 10.28 25.55 14.24
N GLY A 13 10.29 25.67 12.91
CA GLY A 13 9.57 24.79 12.01
C GLY A 13 10.53 23.83 11.32
N LYS A 14 10.83 22.70 11.95
CA LYS A 14 11.45 21.55 11.26
C LYS A 14 10.45 21.06 10.22
N GLY A 15 10.69 21.40 8.94
CA GLY A 15 9.94 20.83 7.83
C GLY A 15 10.09 19.31 7.80
N PRO A 16 9.11 18.56 7.28
CA PRO A 16 9.13 17.11 7.31
C PRO A 16 10.33 16.59 6.54
N LEU A 17 11.03 15.61 7.12
CA LEU A 17 12.08 14.81 6.49
C LEU A 17 11.55 14.27 5.17
N ARG A 18 12.00 14.88 4.08
CA ARG A 18 11.82 14.34 2.73
C ARG A 18 12.67 13.08 2.67
N TYR A 19 12.04 11.92 2.51
CA TYR A 19 12.75 10.71 2.14
C TYR A 19 13.35 10.94 0.76
N VAL A 20 14.67 11.20 0.72
CA VAL A 20 15.46 11.24 -0.50
C VAL A 20 15.84 9.79 -0.81
N CYS A 21 15.09 9.12 -1.69
CA CYS A 21 15.58 7.93 -2.34
C CYS A 21 16.53 8.39 -3.45
N GLY A 22 17.84 8.33 -3.17
CA GLY A 22 18.89 8.67 -4.11
C GLY A 22 18.86 7.73 -5.32
N GLY A 23 18.90 8.30 -6.51
CA GLY A 23 18.99 7.54 -7.75
C GLY A 23 20.38 6.95 -7.95
N SER A 24 20.41 5.80 -8.62
CA SER A 24 21.53 5.38 -9.46
C SER A 24 20.95 4.93 -10.80
N VAL A 25 21.30 5.65 -11.86
CA VAL A 25 21.12 5.19 -13.24
C VAL A 25 22.26 4.22 -13.51
N THR A 26 21.93 2.93 -13.61
CA THR A 26 22.69 1.97 -14.39
C THR A 26 21.69 1.22 -15.26
N ASP A 27 21.70 1.55 -16.54
CA ASP A 27 21.29 0.67 -17.62
C ASP A 27 22.13 -0.61 -17.53
N HIS A 28 21.48 -1.77 -17.37
CA HIS A 28 21.86 -3.12 -17.83
C HIS A 28 21.07 -4.21 -17.10
N THR A 29 20.30 -4.96 -17.89
CA THR A 29 20.18 -6.44 -17.85
C THR A 29 19.67 -7.12 -16.57
N MET A 30 18.49 -7.75 -16.69
CA MET A 30 18.11 -9.11 -16.27
C MET A 30 16.64 -9.09 -15.85
N ASP A 31 15.87 -9.95 -16.49
CA ASP A 31 14.42 -10.08 -16.33
C ASP A 31 14.11 -10.64 -14.95
N ASN A 32 14.12 -9.77 -13.94
CA ASN A 32 13.66 -10.14 -12.61
C ASN A 32 12.13 -10.25 -12.66
N LYS A 33 11.64 -11.43 -13.05
CA LYS A 33 10.24 -11.80 -12.88
C LYS A 33 9.97 -11.90 -11.38
N LEU A 34 9.83 -10.75 -10.72
CA LEU A 34 9.34 -10.67 -9.35
C LEU A 34 8.08 -11.53 -9.28
N SER A 35 8.03 -12.40 -8.28
CA SER A 35 6.82 -13.15 -8.00
C SER A 35 5.67 -12.15 -7.87
N TYR A 36 4.47 -12.52 -8.33
CA TYR A 36 3.29 -11.65 -8.22
C TYR A 36 3.07 -11.18 -6.77
N GLY A 37 3.48 -11.97 -5.78
CA GLY A 37 3.47 -11.60 -4.36
C GLY A 37 4.45 -10.47 -4.01
N ASP A 38 5.67 -10.48 -4.56
CA ASP A 38 6.66 -9.41 -4.33
C ASP A 38 6.23 -8.11 -4.99
N LYS A 39 5.72 -8.20 -6.23
CA LYS A 39 5.18 -7.05 -6.94
C LYS A 39 3.99 -6.46 -6.16
N TRP A 40 3.09 -7.31 -5.65
CA TRP A 40 1.98 -6.87 -4.83
C TRP A 40 2.46 -6.17 -3.56
N ARG A 41 3.46 -6.70 -2.84
CA ARG A 41 3.98 -6.04 -1.62
C ARG A 41 4.51 -4.63 -1.90
N GLN A 42 5.16 -4.43 -3.03
CA GLN A 42 5.76 -3.14 -3.44
C GLN A 42 4.74 -2.09 -3.91
N MET A 43 3.54 -2.49 -4.36
CA MET A 43 2.52 -1.55 -4.82
C MET A 43 2.00 -0.64 -3.69
N ALA A 44 1.70 0.61 -4.06
CA ALA A 44 1.03 1.54 -3.16
C ALA A 44 -0.39 1.08 -2.81
N TYR A 45 -0.95 1.57 -1.70
CA TYR A 45 -2.31 1.21 -1.28
C TYR A 45 -3.36 1.54 -2.34
N ASP A 46 -3.31 2.74 -2.90
CA ASP A 46 -4.27 3.20 -3.92
C ASP A 46 -4.15 2.39 -5.21
N GLU A 47 -2.93 1.98 -5.58
CA GLU A 47 -2.68 1.12 -6.73
C GLU A 47 -3.27 -0.29 -6.53
N LYS A 48 -3.06 -0.89 -5.35
CA LYS A 48 -3.69 -2.15 -4.96
C LYS A 48 -5.21 -2.04 -5.02
N LYS A 49 -5.77 -0.96 -4.50
CA LYS A 49 -7.22 -0.72 -4.45
C LYS A 49 -7.79 -0.58 -5.86
N ALA A 50 -7.14 0.19 -6.73
CA ALA A 50 -7.51 0.36 -8.12
C ALA A 50 -7.48 -0.98 -8.88
N ALA A 51 -6.46 -1.81 -8.67
CA ALA A 51 -6.36 -3.12 -9.28
C ALA A 51 -7.53 -4.05 -8.88
N VAL A 52 -7.93 -4.03 -7.61
CA VAL A 52 -9.09 -4.80 -7.12
C VAL A 52 -10.40 -4.25 -7.73
N ASP A 53 -10.54 -2.93 -7.84
CA ASP A 53 -11.74 -2.30 -8.40
C ASP A 53 -11.92 -2.58 -9.89
N GLU A 54 -10.84 -2.60 -10.67
CA GLU A 54 -10.90 -3.00 -12.08
C GLU A 54 -11.30 -4.46 -12.25
N GLU A 55 -10.80 -5.34 -11.38
CA GLU A 55 -11.19 -6.74 -11.39
C GLU A 55 -12.68 -6.92 -10.98
N MET A 56 -13.16 -6.15 -10.01
CA MET A 56 -14.59 -6.13 -9.64
C MET A 56 -15.46 -5.71 -10.82
N LYS A 57 -15.08 -4.65 -11.55
CA LYS A 57 -15.78 -4.22 -12.78
C LYS A 57 -15.78 -5.32 -13.83
N ARG A 58 -14.64 -6.02 -14.01
CA ARG A 58 -14.55 -7.14 -14.96
C ARG A 58 -15.51 -8.28 -14.59
N MET A 59 -15.61 -8.61 -13.30
CA MET A 59 -16.55 -9.64 -12.82
C MET A 59 -18.01 -9.25 -12.99
N ASN A 60 -18.35 -7.97 -12.78
CA ASN A 60 -19.72 -7.48 -12.96
C ASN A 60 -20.19 -7.47 -14.42
N ARG A 61 -19.28 -7.63 -15.39
CA ARG A 61 -19.63 -7.81 -16.81
C ARG A 61 -19.97 -9.25 -17.17
N LEU A 62 -19.67 -10.21 -16.30
CA LEU A 62 -19.98 -11.61 -16.53
C LEU A 62 -21.44 -11.92 -16.18
N PRO A 63 -22.03 -12.95 -16.81
CA PRO A 63 -23.38 -13.41 -16.47
C PRO A 63 -23.52 -13.75 -14.97
N ALA A 64 -24.63 -13.35 -14.36
CA ALA A 64 -24.87 -13.54 -12.92
C ALA A 64 -24.98 -15.01 -12.49
N ASN A 65 -25.27 -15.92 -13.43
CA ASN A 65 -25.29 -17.37 -13.18
C ASN A 65 -23.88 -18.00 -13.18
N SER A 66 -22.83 -17.23 -13.45
CA SER A 66 -21.46 -17.72 -13.42
C SER A 66 -21.02 -17.97 -11.98
N SER A 67 -20.90 -19.25 -11.61
CA SER A 67 -20.36 -19.69 -10.32
C SER A 67 -18.96 -19.09 -10.06
N TYR A 68 -18.13 -19.01 -11.11
CA TYR A 68 -16.81 -18.37 -11.04
C TYR A 68 -16.92 -16.89 -10.68
N ALA A 69 -17.78 -16.12 -11.37
CA ALA A 69 -17.95 -14.69 -11.09
C ALA A 69 -18.44 -14.46 -9.66
N ALA A 70 -19.44 -15.23 -9.23
CA ALA A 70 -19.98 -15.16 -7.87
C ALA A 70 -18.95 -15.52 -6.79
N HIS A 71 -18.12 -16.54 -7.03
CA HIS A 71 -17.03 -16.88 -6.13
C HIS A 71 -15.96 -15.79 -6.11
N ARG A 72 -15.53 -15.32 -7.27
CA ARG A 72 -14.48 -14.30 -7.42
C ARG A 72 -14.88 -12.98 -6.75
N LEU A 73 -16.12 -12.52 -6.93
CA LEU A 73 -16.65 -11.33 -6.24
C LEU A 73 -16.60 -11.49 -4.71
N ARG A 74 -16.90 -12.67 -4.16
CA ARG A 74 -16.76 -12.93 -2.71
C ARG A 74 -15.31 -12.80 -2.25
N VAL A 75 -14.36 -13.37 -3.00
CA VAL A 75 -12.93 -13.25 -2.70
C VAL A 75 -12.48 -11.79 -2.74
N LEU A 76 -12.84 -11.05 -3.79
CA LEU A 76 -12.46 -9.63 -3.93
C LEU A 76 -13.05 -8.77 -2.82
N ASN A 77 -14.31 -8.99 -2.44
CA ASN A 77 -14.90 -8.32 -1.28
C ASN A 77 -14.13 -8.62 0.01
N LYS A 78 -13.68 -9.87 0.20
CA LYS A 78 -12.84 -10.21 1.36
C LYS A 78 -11.50 -9.50 1.31
N VAL A 79 -10.87 -9.37 0.15
CA VAL A 79 -9.63 -8.59 -0.03
C VAL A 79 -9.85 -7.13 0.35
N LEU A 80 -10.92 -6.48 -0.13
CA LEU A 80 -11.24 -5.10 0.22
C LEU A 80 -11.44 -4.90 1.73
N GLN A 81 -12.16 -5.82 2.38
CA GLN A 81 -12.32 -5.80 3.83
C GLN A 81 -10.96 -5.89 4.54
N LEU A 82 -10.11 -6.85 4.15
CA LEU A 82 -8.78 -7.01 4.75
C LEU A 82 -7.86 -5.81 4.54
N MET A 83 -7.98 -5.13 3.39
CA MET A 83 -7.25 -3.89 3.11
C MET A 83 -7.73 -2.70 3.95
N SER A 84 -8.98 -2.71 4.42
CA SER A 84 -9.54 -1.62 5.24
C SER A 84 -9.16 -1.72 6.72
N ILE A 85 -8.67 -2.88 7.17
CA ILE A 85 -8.27 -3.10 8.56
C ILE A 85 -6.96 -2.36 8.81
N GLN A 86 -6.98 -1.45 9.79
CA GLN A 86 -5.77 -0.87 10.33
C GLN A 86 -5.15 -1.85 11.33
N ARG A 87 -3.96 -2.37 11.02
CA ARG A 87 -3.20 -3.26 11.91
C ARG A 87 -2.13 -2.49 12.66
N THR A 88 -1.90 -2.88 13.90
CA THR A 88 -0.74 -2.41 14.66
C THR A 88 0.51 -3.18 14.24
N VAL A 89 1.69 -2.65 14.58
CA VAL A 89 2.98 -3.32 14.29
C VAL A 89 3.03 -4.72 14.88
N SER A 90 2.57 -4.90 16.13
CA SER A 90 2.56 -6.21 16.80
C SER A 90 1.61 -7.21 16.12
N GLN A 91 0.48 -6.76 15.59
CA GLN A 91 -0.44 -7.63 14.87
C GLN A 91 0.12 -8.07 13.52
N GLU A 92 0.88 -7.19 12.83
CA GLU A 92 1.53 -7.54 11.58
C GLU A 92 2.64 -8.59 11.80
N GLU A 93 3.43 -8.43 12.86
CA GLU A 93 4.49 -9.37 13.24
C GLU A 93 3.92 -10.75 13.63
N GLU A 94 2.87 -10.78 14.46
CA GLU A 94 2.19 -12.03 14.82
C GLU A 94 1.64 -12.73 13.57
N LEU A 95 1.04 -11.97 12.65
CA LEU A 95 0.50 -12.50 11.40
C LEU A 95 1.59 -13.08 10.49
N GLU A 96 2.75 -12.42 10.40
CA GLU A 96 3.89 -12.91 9.64
C GLU A 96 4.46 -14.21 10.24
N LEU A 97 4.57 -14.29 11.56
CA LEU A 97 4.98 -15.51 12.27
C LEU A 97 4.00 -16.67 12.04
N LEU A 98 2.69 -16.40 12.11
CA LEU A 98 1.67 -17.40 11.81
C LEU A 98 1.83 -17.94 10.39
N PHE A 99 2.02 -17.07 9.39
CA PHE A 99 2.24 -17.51 8.01
C PHE A 99 3.55 -18.29 7.82
N ALA A 100 4.63 -17.90 8.50
CA ALA A 100 5.88 -18.65 8.48
C ALA A 100 5.72 -20.07 9.04
N SER A 101 4.89 -20.23 10.08
CA SER A 101 4.60 -21.54 10.69
C SER A 101 3.77 -22.47 9.79
N LEU A 102 2.96 -21.90 8.88
CA LEU A 102 2.06 -22.65 8.02
C LEU A 102 2.76 -23.30 6.81
N SER A 103 4.04 -23.00 6.55
CA SER A 103 4.81 -23.52 5.41
C SER A 103 4.03 -23.50 4.08
N LEU A 104 3.39 -22.37 3.77
CA LEU A 104 2.61 -22.11 2.55
C LEU A 104 3.46 -21.56 1.41
#